data_AF-A0A6A5RME5-F1
#
_entry.id   AF-A0A6A5RME5-F1
#
_cell.length_a   1.000
_cell.length_b   1.000
_cell.length_c   1.000
_cell.angle_alpha   90.00
_cell.angle_beta   90.00
_cell.angle_gamma   90.00
#
_symmetry.space_group_name_H-M   'P 1'
#
loop_
_entity.id
_entity.type
_entity.pdbx_description
1 polymer ?
#
loop_
_entity_poly.entity_id
_entity_poly.type
_entity_poly.pdbx_seq_one_letter_code
_entity_poly.pdbx_strand_id
1 'polypeptide(L)'
;MSLNEVTVSLSTPMPKGYGFLPKGIRYKTLHCRKLTHNAGRTLYIVINAKKQQLGLRVPNFILHQVHRQAKETFSARRAAVEKRDAASIDAATAELEEQFPTMPEEENILVLKHGFRKHSGRVGRTGTIPLPRKVLLAVIAHVRHRHTKYDSLLARHVERTVARKAVNRNIESVMRNWGYVEDLSWYFKDEQSGSSEDSEEE
;
A
#
# COMPACT_ATOMS: atom_id res chain seq x y z
N MET A 1 -32.27 1.47 -0.42
CA MET A 1 -32.53 0.61 -1.59
C MET A 1 -31.76 -0.68 -1.41
N SER A 2 -32.45 -1.84 -1.45
CA SER A 2 -31.80 -3.14 -1.30
C SER A 2 -30.89 -3.40 -2.51
N LEU A 3 -29.63 -3.76 -2.25
CA LEU A 3 -28.69 -4.17 -3.29
C LEU A 3 -29.15 -5.54 -3.81
N ASN A 4 -29.66 -5.59 -5.04
CA ASN A 4 -30.14 -6.84 -5.65
C ASN A 4 -28.95 -7.65 -6.19
N GLU A 5 -28.14 -8.20 -5.28
CA GLU A 5 -26.99 -9.06 -5.60
C GLU A 5 -27.33 -10.53 -5.30
N VAL A 6 -27.09 -11.42 -6.27
CA VAL A 6 -27.34 -12.87 -6.16
C VAL A 6 -26.05 -13.63 -6.42
N THR A 7 -25.70 -14.58 -5.55
CA THR A 7 -24.53 -15.44 -5.77
C THR A 7 -24.90 -16.68 -6.57
N VAL A 8 -24.14 -16.98 -7.62
CA VAL A 8 -24.39 -18.13 -8.52
C VAL A 8 -23.10 -18.90 -8.81
N SER A 9 -23.24 -20.18 -9.16
CA SER A 9 -22.12 -20.98 -9.64
C SER A 9 -21.84 -20.67 -11.11
N LEU A 10 -20.68 -21.11 -11.61
CA LEU A 10 -20.36 -21.03 -13.04
C LEU A 10 -21.34 -21.86 -13.90
N SER A 11 -21.84 -22.99 -13.36
CA SER A 11 -22.77 -23.89 -14.03
C SER A 11 -24.20 -23.35 -14.13
N THR A 12 -24.58 -22.37 -13.28
CA THR A 12 -25.88 -21.71 -13.40
C THR A 12 -26.01 -21.08 -14.80
N PRO A 13 -27.10 -21.31 -15.55
CA PRO A 13 -27.31 -20.72 -16.87
C PRO A 13 -27.16 -19.19 -16.87
N MET A 14 -26.65 -18.62 -17.96
CA MET A 14 -26.55 -17.17 -18.12
C MET A 14 -27.95 -16.57 -18.32
N PRO A 15 -28.36 -15.58 -17.51
CA PRO A 15 -29.63 -14.90 -17.74
C PRO A 15 -29.67 -14.21 -19.11
N LYS A 16 -30.85 -14.19 -19.75
CA LYS A 16 -31.01 -13.58 -21.08
C LYS A 16 -30.63 -12.09 -21.04
N GLY A 17 -29.76 -11.67 -21.97
CA GLY A 17 -29.30 -10.29 -22.06
C GLY A 17 -28.20 -9.91 -21.07
N TYR A 18 -27.60 -10.89 -20.38
CA TYR A 18 -26.44 -10.69 -19.51
C TYR A 18 -25.16 -11.21 -20.15
N GLY A 19 -24.04 -10.62 -19.74
CA GLY A 19 -22.70 -11.01 -20.12
C GLY A 19 -21.81 -11.19 -18.88
N PHE A 20 -20.71 -11.92 -19.05
CA PHE A 20 -19.76 -12.19 -17.98
C PHE A 20 -18.60 -11.18 -17.98
N LEU A 21 -18.33 -10.57 -16.83
CA LEU A 21 -17.14 -9.79 -16.56
C LEU A 21 -16.23 -10.57 -15.60
N PRO A 22 -15.02 -11.00 -16.02
CA PRO A 22 -14.07 -11.63 -15.11
C PRO A 22 -13.57 -10.63 -14.05
N LYS A 23 -13.20 -11.13 -12.87
CA LYS A 23 -12.52 -10.31 -11.84
C LYS A 23 -11.16 -9.83 -12.35
N GLY A 24 -10.67 -8.73 -11.79
CA GLY A 24 -9.29 -8.26 -11.97
C GLY A 24 -9.20 -6.76 -12.20
N ILE A 25 -9.94 -6.23 -13.18
CA ILE A 25 -9.91 -4.79 -13.48
C ILE A 25 -10.88 -4.06 -12.56
N ARG A 26 -10.37 -3.53 -11.44
CA ARG A 26 -11.16 -2.81 -10.41
C ARG A 26 -12.13 -1.78 -11.00
N TYR A 27 -11.67 -0.98 -11.97
CA TYR A 27 -12.51 0.00 -12.67
C TYR A 27 -13.76 -0.67 -13.28
N LYS A 28 -13.57 -1.73 -14.07
CA LYS A 28 -14.69 -2.41 -14.74
C LYS A 28 -15.63 -3.06 -13.72
N THR A 29 -15.10 -3.74 -12.71
CA THR A 29 -15.89 -4.40 -11.67
C THR A 29 -16.74 -3.40 -10.88
N LEU A 30 -16.13 -2.28 -10.44
CA LEU A 30 -16.80 -1.22 -9.71
C LEU A 30 -17.91 -0.57 -10.55
N HIS A 31 -17.59 -0.19 -11.79
CA HIS A 31 -18.56 0.49 -12.66
C HIS A 31 -19.69 -0.44 -13.11
N CYS A 32 -19.40 -1.70 -13.42
CA CYS A 32 -20.45 -2.68 -13.73
C CYS A 32 -21.39 -2.87 -12.54
N ARG A 33 -20.84 -2.99 -11.32
CA ARG A 33 -21.66 -3.11 -10.10
C ARG A 33 -22.53 -1.88 -9.88
N LYS A 34 -21.93 -0.69 -9.90
CA LYS A 34 -22.65 0.59 -9.71
C LYS A 34 -23.76 0.79 -10.76
N LEU A 35 -23.44 0.62 -12.05
CA LEU A 35 -24.41 0.85 -13.12
C LEU A 35 -25.55 -0.19 -13.11
N THR A 36 -25.27 -1.44 -12.71
CA THR A 36 -26.30 -2.48 -12.61
C THR A 36 -27.31 -2.14 -11.52
N HIS A 37 -26.82 -1.71 -10.35
CA HIS A 37 -27.67 -1.24 -9.25
C HIS A 37 -28.48 0.00 -9.62
N ASN A 38 -27.83 0.99 -10.24
CA ASN A 38 -28.52 2.21 -10.69
C ASN A 38 -29.60 1.93 -11.74
N ALA A 39 -29.44 0.89 -12.56
CA ALA A 39 -30.43 0.45 -13.54
C ALA A 39 -31.54 -0.42 -12.93
N GLY A 40 -31.54 -0.66 -11.60
CA GLY A 40 -32.50 -1.52 -10.92
C GLY A 40 -32.44 -2.98 -11.35
N ARG A 41 -31.30 -3.43 -11.90
CA ARG A 41 -31.12 -4.80 -12.41
C ARG A 41 -30.44 -5.67 -11.35
N THR A 42 -30.69 -6.96 -11.41
CA THR A 42 -30.01 -7.95 -10.56
C THR A 42 -28.55 -8.08 -10.98
N LEU A 43 -27.63 -8.07 -10.03
CA LEU A 43 -26.22 -8.34 -10.25
C LEU A 43 -25.90 -9.76 -9.78
N TYR A 44 -25.31 -10.59 -10.65
CA TYR A 44 -24.92 -11.94 -10.25
C TYR A 44 -23.44 -12.01 -9.93
N ILE A 45 -23.09 -12.43 -8.72
CA ILE A 45 -21.72 -12.72 -8.30
C ILE A 45 -21.44 -14.18 -8.64
N VAL A 46 -20.48 -14.41 -9.55
CA VAL A 46 -20.12 -15.77 -9.95
C VAL A 46 -19.01 -16.28 -9.05
N ILE A 47 -19.21 -17.45 -8.43
CA ILE A 47 -18.22 -18.12 -7.58
C ILE A 47 -17.83 -19.49 -8.14
N ASN A 48 -16.66 -19.99 -7.73
CA ASN A 48 -16.25 -21.37 -7.95
C ASN A 48 -16.72 -22.30 -6.81
N ALA A 49 -16.44 -23.61 -6.94
CA ALA A 49 -16.75 -24.60 -5.91
C ALA A 49 -16.08 -24.31 -4.55
N LYS A 50 -14.93 -23.62 -4.54
CA LYS A 50 -14.21 -23.17 -3.34
C LYS A 50 -14.75 -21.84 -2.77
N LYS A 51 -15.94 -21.39 -3.19
CA LYS A 51 -16.57 -20.11 -2.82
C LYS A 51 -15.74 -18.86 -3.15
N GLN A 52 -14.78 -18.95 -4.06
CA GLN A 52 -14.00 -17.81 -4.52
C GLN A 52 -14.73 -17.10 -5.66
N GLN A 53 -14.86 -15.78 -5.57
CA GLN A 53 -15.42 -14.97 -6.65
C GLN A 53 -14.57 -15.09 -7.92
N LEU A 54 -15.22 -15.35 -9.06
CA LEU A 54 -14.63 -15.41 -10.39
C LEU A 54 -14.91 -14.15 -11.21
N GLY A 55 -16.06 -13.52 -10.99
CA GLY A 55 -16.48 -12.37 -11.78
C GLY A 55 -17.91 -11.95 -11.46
N LEU A 56 -18.48 -11.14 -12.36
CA LEU A 56 -19.84 -10.64 -12.29
C LEU A 56 -20.60 -11.05 -13.57
N ARG A 57 -21.90 -11.33 -13.48
CA ARG A 57 -22.79 -11.27 -14.65
C ARG A 57 -23.64 -10.02 -14.54
N VAL A 58 -23.60 -9.23 -15.59
CA VAL A 58 -24.27 -7.93 -15.68
C VAL A 58 -24.96 -7.79 -17.03
N PRO A 59 -26.00 -6.93 -17.16
CA PRO A 59 -26.64 -6.69 -18.44
C PRO A 59 -25.64 -6.29 -19.54
N ASN A 60 -25.83 -6.82 -20.76
CA ASN A 60 -24.91 -6.61 -21.88
C ASN A 60 -24.69 -5.13 -22.21
N PHE A 61 -25.74 -4.32 -22.17
CA PHE A 61 -25.62 -2.88 -22.42
C PHE A 61 -24.68 -2.18 -21.42
N ILE A 62 -24.68 -2.62 -20.15
CA ILE A 62 -23.76 -2.13 -19.11
C ILE A 62 -22.35 -2.61 -19.39
N LEU A 63 -22.17 -3.89 -19.74
CA LEU A 63 -20.87 -4.45 -20.06
C LEU A 63 -20.21 -3.69 -21.23
N HIS A 64 -20.95 -3.45 -22.31
CA HIS A 64 -20.48 -2.69 -23.47
C HIS A 64 -20.16 -1.24 -23.10
N GLN A 65 -21.05 -0.57 -22.34
CA GLN A 65 -20.83 0.79 -21.87
C GLN A 65 -19.55 0.90 -21.04
N VAL A 66 -19.35 0.00 -20.08
CA VAL A 66 -18.16 0.01 -19.21
C VAL A 66 -16.90 -0.32 -19.99
N HIS A 67 -16.95 -1.22 -20.97
CA HIS A 67 -15.80 -1.50 -21.84
C HIS A 67 -15.40 -0.28 -22.67
N ARG A 68 -16.37 0.42 -23.25
CA ARG A 68 -16.15 1.66 -24.00
C ARG A 68 -15.55 2.75 -23.10
N GLN A 69 -16.18 3.04 -21.97
CA GLN A 69 -15.69 4.03 -21.00
C GLN A 69 -14.30 3.69 -20.46
N ALA A 70 -14.03 2.41 -20.19
CA ALA A 70 -12.71 1.97 -19.73
C ALA A 70 -11.62 2.27 -20.76
N LYS A 71 -11.90 2.06 -22.06
CA LYS A 71 -10.98 2.36 -23.16
C LYS A 71 -10.79 3.86 -23.32
N GLU A 72 -11.88 4.61 -23.43
CA GLU A 72 -11.86 6.07 -23.63
C GLU A 72 -11.11 6.81 -22.51
N THR A 73 -11.33 6.40 -21.25
CA THR A 73 -10.72 7.08 -20.09
C THR A 73 -9.35 6.53 -19.70
N PHE A 74 -8.81 5.52 -20.40
CA PHE A 74 -7.60 4.83 -19.97
C PHE A 74 -6.39 5.75 -19.87
N SER A 75 -6.10 6.52 -20.91
CA SER A 75 -4.97 7.45 -20.97
C SER A 75 -5.08 8.53 -19.90
N ALA A 76 -6.24 9.19 -19.79
CA ALA A 76 -6.49 10.22 -18.79
C ALA A 76 -6.36 9.69 -17.35
N ARG A 77 -6.91 8.50 -17.05
CA ARG A 77 -6.77 7.86 -15.73
C ARG A 77 -5.31 7.53 -15.41
N ARG A 78 -4.54 7.08 -16.40
CA ARG A 78 -3.11 6.79 -16.24
C ARG A 78 -2.33 8.08 -15.94
N ALA A 79 -2.52 9.12 -16.73
CA ALA A 79 -1.87 10.41 -16.52
C ALA A 79 -2.23 11.02 -15.14
N ALA A 80 -3.49 10.89 -14.70
CA ALA A 80 -3.91 11.35 -13.38
C ALA A 80 -3.25 10.56 -12.23
N VAL A 81 -2.99 9.27 -12.42
CA VAL A 81 -2.24 8.44 -11.45
C VAL A 81 -0.77 8.87 -11.42
N GLU A 82 -0.15 9.05 -12.60
CA GLU A 82 1.24 9.48 -12.72
C GLU A 82 1.45 10.86 -12.07
N LYS A 83 0.57 11.83 -12.33
CA LYS A 83 0.60 13.16 -11.69
C LYS A 83 0.47 13.08 -10.17
N ARG A 84 -0.46 12.28 -9.65
CA ARG A 84 -0.63 12.12 -8.19
C ARG A 84 0.61 11.49 -7.56
N ASP A 85 1.19 10.51 -8.23
CA ASP A 85 2.37 9.85 -7.73
C ASP A 85 3.59 10.78 -7.74
N ALA A 86 3.78 11.60 -8.78
CA ALA A 86 4.81 12.63 -8.81
C ALA A 86 4.63 13.62 -7.64
N ALA A 87 3.43 14.18 -7.48
CA ALA A 87 3.13 15.09 -6.38
C ALA A 87 3.34 14.45 -4.99
N SER A 88 3.16 13.13 -4.85
CA SER A 88 3.44 12.43 -3.60
C SER A 88 4.94 12.31 -3.31
N ILE A 89 5.77 12.18 -4.35
CA ILE A 89 7.22 12.18 -4.23
C ILE A 89 7.73 13.59 -3.95
N ASP A 90 7.19 14.60 -4.63
CA ASP A 90 7.55 16.01 -4.40
C ASP A 90 7.24 16.40 -2.94
N ALA A 91 6.05 16.06 -2.45
CA ALA A 91 5.68 16.31 -1.05
C ALA A 91 6.59 15.56 -0.07
N ALA A 92 6.96 14.31 -0.36
CA ALA A 92 7.89 13.56 0.47
C ALA A 92 9.31 14.12 0.44
N THR A 93 9.72 14.75 -0.67
CA THR A 93 11.02 15.40 -0.82
C THR A 93 11.07 16.66 0.03
N ALA A 94 10.07 17.53 -0.08
CA ALA A 94 9.97 18.75 0.72
C ALA A 94 9.94 18.46 2.22
N GLU A 95 9.15 17.47 2.65
CA GLU A 95 9.09 17.03 4.04
C GLU A 95 10.43 16.47 4.54
N LEU A 96 11.19 15.79 3.68
CA LEU A 96 12.50 15.25 4.03
C LEU A 96 13.54 16.38 4.18
N GLU A 97 13.54 17.35 3.27
CA GLU A 97 14.40 18.55 3.36
C GLU A 97 14.08 19.39 4.61
N GLU A 98 12.80 19.47 5.00
CA GLU A 98 12.36 20.17 6.21
C GLU A 98 12.82 19.45 7.49
N GLN A 99 12.61 18.13 7.59
CA GLN A 99 12.98 17.36 8.78
C GLN A 99 14.49 17.12 8.91
N PHE A 100 15.22 17.11 7.79
CA PHE A 100 16.64 16.73 7.74
C PHE A 100 17.47 17.71 6.88
N PRO A 101 17.60 18.98 7.31
CA PRO A 101 18.21 20.04 6.51
C PRO A 101 19.69 19.85 6.20
N THR A 102 20.40 18.98 6.93
CA THR A 102 21.82 18.68 6.71
C THR A 102 22.06 17.28 6.15
N MET A 103 21.01 16.58 5.71
CA MET A 103 21.14 15.27 5.06
C MET A 103 21.80 15.42 3.67
N PRO A 104 22.79 14.58 3.32
CA PRO A 104 23.36 14.58 1.98
C PRO A 104 22.31 14.23 0.91
N GLU A 105 22.34 14.92 -0.23
CA GLU A 105 21.38 14.73 -1.33
C GLU A 105 21.31 13.26 -1.82
N GLU A 106 22.46 12.57 -1.86
CA GLU A 106 22.51 11.16 -2.24
C GLU A 106 21.67 10.28 -1.29
N GLU A 107 21.67 10.58 0.01
CA GLU A 107 20.88 9.87 1.01
C GLU A 107 19.39 10.17 0.82
N ASN A 108 19.01 11.43 0.52
CA ASN A 108 17.63 11.82 0.19
C ASN A 108 17.08 10.99 -0.98
N ILE A 109 17.85 10.92 -2.07
CA ILE A 109 17.48 10.16 -3.28
C ILE A 109 17.27 8.68 -2.94
N LEU A 110 18.15 8.10 -2.13
CA LEU A 110 18.06 6.69 -1.76
C LEU A 110 16.87 6.39 -0.85
N VAL A 111 16.59 7.25 0.13
CA VAL A 111 15.41 7.15 1.00
C VAL A 111 14.14 7.19 0.16
N LEU A 112 14.01 8.16 -0.75
CA LEU A 112 12.83 8.29 -1.61
C LEU A 112 12.69 7.09 -2.56
N LYS A 113 13.78 6.71 -3.25
CA LYS A 113 13.81 5.58 -4.19
C LYS A 113 13.42 4.27 -3.51
N HIS A 114 13.87 4.05 -2.28
CA HIS A 114 13.56 2.84 -1.55
C HIS A 114 12.21 2.95 -0.83
N GLY A 115 12.08 3.86 0.14
CA GLY A 115 10.97 4.02 1.06
C GLY A 115 9.62 4.34 0.41
N PHE A 116 9.63 5.00 -0.75
CA PHE A 116 8.42 5.43 -1.48
C PHE A 116 8.19 4.66 -2.79
N ARG A 117 8.92 3.57 -3.04
CA ARG A 117 8.76 2.75 -4.26
C ARG A 117 7.32 2.28 -4.43
N LYS A 118 6.74 2.48 -5.62
CA LYS A 118 5.39 2.02 -5.95
C LYS A 118 5.27 0.50 -5.84
N HIS A 119 4.05 0.04 -5.52
CA HIS A 119 3.66 -1.37 -5.44
C HIS A 119 4.53 -2.22 -4.49
N SER A 120 5.15 -1.61 -3.48
CA SER A 120 6.11 -2.31 -2.60
C SER A 120 5.63 -2.59 -1.19
N GLY A 121 4.46 -2.08 -0.80
CA GLY A 121 3.98 -2.19 0.59
C GLY A 121 4.81 -1.41 1.61
N ARG A 122 5.74 -0.55 1.18
CA ARG A 122 6.60 0.23 2.08
C ARG A 122 5.88 1.40 2.73
N VAL A 123 6.45 1.85 3.85
CA VAL A 123 5.91 2.91 4.71
C VAL A 123 5.52 4.18 3.94
N GLY A 124 6.33 4.60 2.95
CA GLY A 124 6.05 5.77 2.12
C GLY A 124 4.76 5.66 1.28
N ARG A 125 4.22 4.45 1.10
CA ARG A 125 2.98 4.17 0.36
C ARG A 125 1.80 3.79 1.25
N THR A 126 1.99 3.73 2.57
CA THR A 126 0.92 3.41 3.52
C THR A 126 -0.05 4.59 3.65
N GLY A 127 -1.36 4.34 3.48
CA GLY A 127 -2.38 5.40 3.53
C GLY A 127 -2.78 5.84 4.95
N THR A 128 -2.47 5.03 5.96
CA THR A 128 -2.91 5.24 7.35
C THR A 128 -1.92 6.04 8.20
N ILE A 129 -0.71 6.30 7.69
CA ILE A 129 0.35 7.03 8.39
C ILE A 129 0.42 8.45 7.80
N PRO A 130 0.55 9.52 8.61
CA PRO A 130 0.79 10.88 8.11
C PRO A 130 2.12 10.99 7.35
N LEU A 131 2.23 11.88 6.37
CA LEU A 131 3.45 12.05 5.56
C LEU A 131 4.71 12.33 6.40
N PRO A 132 4.71 13.24 7.39
CA PRO A 132 5.89 13.48 8.23
C PRO A 132 6.41 12.21 8.88
N ARG A 133 5.49 11.40 9.39
CA ARG A 133 5.78 10.13 10.03
C ARG A 133 6.31 9.07 9.06
N LYS A 134 5.85 9.06 7.80
CA LYS A 134 6.39 8.15 6.78
C LYS A 134 7.82 8.48 6.44
N VAL A 135 8.13 9.76 6.25
CA VAL A 135 9.48 10.24 5.94
C VAL A 135 10.42 9.84 7.07
N LEU A 136 10.05 10.16 8.31
CA LEU A 136 10.80 9.78 9.49
C LEU A 136 11.10 8.26 9.55
N LEU A 137 10.08 7.42 9.41
CA LEU A 137 10.24 5.97 9.45
C LEU A 137 11.08 5.43 8.27
N ALA A 138 10.97 6.05 7.10
CA ALA A 138 11.76 5.68 5.93
C ALA A 138 13.24 6.02 6.14
N VAL A 139 13.54 7.19 6.69
CA VAL A 139 14.91 7.61 7.04
C VAL A 139 15.48 6.70 8.11
N ILE A 140 14.75 6.41 9.20
CA ILE A 140 15.23 5.50 10.25
C ILE A 140 15.57 4.12 9.67
N ALA A 141 14.68 3.56 8.83
CA ALA A 141 14.94 2.28 8.18
C ALA A 141 16.20 2.34 7.30
N HIS A 142 16.36 3.42 6.54
CA HIS A 142 17.52 3.63 5.68
C HIS A 142 18.82 3.75 6.48
N VAL A 143 18.85 4.59 7.53
CA VAL A 143 19.98 4.72 8.46
C VAL A 143 20.33 3.37 9.07
N ARG A 144 19.33 2.64 9.58
CA ARG A 144 19.54 1.32 10.17
C ARG A 144 20.28 0.38 9.21
N HIS A 145 19.84 0.27 7.96
CA HIS A 145 20.44 -0.66 7.01
C HIS A 145 21.77 -0.17 6.43
N ARG A 146 21.92 1.14 6.18
CA ARG A 146 23.08 1.68 5.43
C ARG A 146 24.19 2.24 6.30
N HIS A 147 23.85 2.74 7.49
CA HIS A 147 24.74 3.54 8.33
C HIS A 147 25.02 2.87 9.68
N THR A 148 24.63 1.60 9.84
CA THR A 148 24.91 0.83 11.06
C THR A 148 25.34 -0.61 10.75
N LYS A 149 25.74 -1.34 11.79
CA LYS A 149 26.10 -2.76 11.71
C LYS A 149 24.89 -3.70 11.68
N TYR A 150 23.67 -3.19 11.46
CA TYR A 150 22.43 -3.96 11.53
C TYR A 150 22.45 -5.19 10.63
N ASP A 151 22.78 -5.03 9.35
CA ASP A 151 22.80 -6.16 8.41
C ASP A 151 23.88 -7.19 8.78
N SER A 152 25.02 -6.74 9.32
CA SER A 152 26.07 -7.64 9.83
C SER A 152 25.66 -8.38 11.12
N LEU A 153 24.77 -7.81 11.94
CA LEU A 153 24.18 -8.50 13.10
C LEU A 153 23.21 -9.58 12.63
N LEU A 154 22.35 -9.27 11.65
CA LEU A 154 21.44 -10.25 11.06
C LEU A 154 22.17 -11.39 10.36
N ALA A 155 23.26 -11.11 9.64
CA ALA A 155 24.10 -12.11 9.00
C ALA A 155 24.76 -13.08 10.01
N ARG A 156 24.94 -12.63 11.26
CA ARG A 156 25.41 -13.46 12.39
C ARG A 156 24.28 -14.10 13.19
N HIS A 157 23.08 -14.14 12.62
CA HIS A 157 21.87 -14.71 13.24
C HIS A 157 21.47 -14.07 14.58
N VAL A 158 21.86 -12.81 14.82
CA VAL A 158 21.33 -12.05 15.95
C VAL A 158 19.86 -11.77 15.70
N GLU A 159 19.03 -12.01 16.72
CA GLU A 159 17.60 -11.76 16.67
C GLU A 159 17.32 -10.28 16.32
N ARG A 160 16.26 -10.02 15.54
CA ARG A 160 15.97 -8.71 14.95
C ARG A 160 15.74 -7.62 16.00
N THR A 161 15.02 -7.91 17.09
CA THR A 161 14.80 -6.93 18.17
C THR A 161 16.10 -6.59 18.87
N VAL A 162 16.95 -7.60 19.14
CA VAL A 162 18.28 -7.40 19.74
C VAL A 162 19.18 -6.59 18.80
N ALA A 163 19.20 -6.93 17.51
CA ALA A 163 19.97 -6.23 16.50
C ALA A 163 19.52 -4.77 16.32
N ARG A 164 18.20 -4.50 16.40
CA ARG A 164 17.65 -3.14 16.36
C ARG A 164 18.11 -2.34 17.59
N LYS A 165 17.88 -2.86 18.80
CA LYS A 165 18.34 -2.22 20.05
C LYS A 165 19.83 -1.89 20.03
N ALA A 166 20.66 -2.80 19.52
CA ALA A 166 22.11 -2.62 19.44
C ALA A 166 22.55 -1.43 18.55
N VAL A 167 21.70 -0.99 17.60
CA VAL A 167 22.05 0.09 16.67
C VAL A 167 21.30 1.41 16.94
N ASN A 168 20.40 1.46 17.93
CA ASN A 168 19.57 2.64 18.22
C ASN A 168 20.39 3.91 18.45
N ARG A 169 21.47 3.84 19.24
CA ARG A 169 22.37 4.99 19.46
C ARG A 169 23.05 5.49 18.18
N ASN A 170 23.41 4.57 17.29
CA ASN A 170 24.01 4.95 16.00
C ASN A 170 22.97 5.61 15.10
N ILE A 171 21.74 5.10 15.10
CA ILE A 171 20.62 5.73 14.38
C ILE A 171 20.41 7.15 14.91
N GLU A 172 20.23 7.33 16.23
CA GLU A 172 20.06 8.66 16.84
C GLU A 172 21.18 9.63 16.47
N SER A 173 22.43 9.17 16.51
CA SER A 173 23.60 9.98 16.16
C SER A 173 23.53 10.48 14.71
N VAL A 174 23.27 9.59 13.75
CA VAL A 174 23.14 9.95 12.33
C VAL A 174 21.95 10.88 12.10
N MET A 175 20.81 10.59 12.72
CA MET A 175 19.60 11.42 12.60
C MET A 175 19.86 12.86 13.07
N ARG A 176 20.53 13.03 14.22
CA ARG A 176 20.92 14.36 14.74
C ARG A 176 21.94 15.05 13.83
N ASN A 177 22.92 14.32 13.32
CA ASN A 177 23.90 14.86 12.38
C ASN A 177 23.25 15.33 11.06
N TRP A 178 22.14 14.72 10.66
CA TRP A 178 21.30 15.13 9.53
C TRP A 178 20.26 16.20 9.88
N GLY A 179 20.31 16.76 11.09
CA GLY A 179 19.53 17.94 11.47
C GLY A 179 18.15 17.61 12.07
N TYR A 180 17.87 16.35 12.38
CA TYR A 180 16.64 15.99 13.08
C TYR A 180 16.68 16.45 14.54
N VAL A 181 15.69 17.26 14.94
CA VAL A 181 15.65 17.92 16.24
C VAL A 181 14.65 17.34 17.25
N GLU A 182 13.65 16.60 16.78
CA GLU A 182 12.59 16.08 17.65
C GLU A 182 13.02 14.84 18.46
N ASP A 183 12.21 14.48 19.46
CA ASP A 183 12.45 13.29 20.28
C ASP A 183 12.10 11.99 19.55
N LEU A 184 13.06 11.07 19.51
CA LEU A 184 12.92 9.72 18.96
C LEU A 184 12.69 8.65 20.04
N SER A 185 12.61 9.02 21.32
CA SER A 185 12.52 8.04 22.41
C SER A 185 11.31 7.11 22.28
N TRP A 186 10.19 7.60 21.75
CA TRP A 186 8.99 6.80 21.48
C TRP A 186 9.30 5.62 20.53
N TYR A 187 10.14 5.83 19.50
CA TYR A 187 10.44 4.81 18.48
C TYR A 187 11.23 3.66 19.09
N PHE A 188 12.17 4.00 19.97
CA PHE A 188 13.05 3.02 20.61
C PHE A 188 12.43 2.34 21.85
N LYS A 189 11.34 2.89 22.39
CA LYS A 189 10.55 2.28 23.48
C LYS A 189 9.60 1.20 22.96
N ASP A 190 8.93 1.43 21.83
CA ASP A 190 8.00 0.45 21.23
C ASP A 190 8.71 -0.84 20.78
N GLU A 191 10.01 -0.79 20.47
CA GLU A 191 10.82 -1.97 20.19
C GLU A 191 11.23 -2.77 21.45
N GLN A 192 10.94 -2.26 22.64
CA GLN A 192 11.21 -2.95 23.92
C GLN A 192 10.01 -3.78 24.41
N SER A 193 8.77 -3.40 24.06
CA SER A 193 7.54 -4.06 24.52
C SER A 193 7.11 -5.27 23.68
N GLY A 194 7.61 -5.44 22.45
CA GLY A 194 7.28 -6.58 21.58
C GLY A 194 7.94 -7.92 21.95
N SER A 195 8.31 -8.14 23.21
CA SER A 195 9.11 -9.27 23.70
C SER A 195 8.52 -9.96 24.94
N SER A 196 7.23 -9.79 25.21
CA SER A 196 6.58 -10.49 26.33
C SER A 196 5.17 -10.93 25.94
N GLU A 197 5.08 -11.99 25.14
CA GLU A 197 3.90 -12.86 24.98
C GLU A 197 4.31 -14.00 24.04
N ASP A 198 5.01 -15.00 24.60
CA ASP A 198 4.97 -16.40 24.17
C ASP A 198 5.92 -17.21 25.08
N SER A 199 5.49 -17.36 26.33
CA SER A 199 5.95 -18.44 27.20
C SER A 199 4.98 -18.53 28.36
N GLU A 200 3.95 -19.37 28.17
CA GLU A 200 3.29 -20.22 29.17
C GLU A 200 1.95 -20.66 28.59
N GLU A 201 1.86 -21.93 28.18
CA GLU A 201 0.84 -22.84 28.68
C GLU A 201 1.29 -24.29 28.37
N GLU A 202 1.50 -25.00 29.48
CA GLU A 202 1.68 -26.45 29.60
C GLU A 202 0.43 -27.23 29.18
#